data_AF-A0A660ZJM6-F1
#
_entry.id   AF-A0A660ZJM6-F1
#
_cell.length_a   1.000
_cell.length_b   1.000
_cell.length_c   1.000
_cell.angle_alpha   90.00
_cell.angle_beta   90.00
_cell.angle_gamma   90.00
#
_symmetry.space_group_name_H-M   'P 1'
#
loop_
_entity.id
_entity.type
_entity.pdbx_description
1 polymer ?
#
loop_
_entity_poly.entity_id
_entity_poly.type
_entity_poly.pdbx_seq_one_letter_code
_entity_poly.pdbx_strand_id
1 'polypeptide(L)'
;EFRGGYGGCFPRGETANVGVGMYGPIMQGLNLLIKVLLTRGLVEDRRLSFSAGLIPLFGLRSRISRNVILVGDAGGFTDPLTGAGIASAWDAGKLAARVVNGDLSSEDYDKIIGRTYGGFLRRRYEKRVILEERWKDLKRAVEESWIAFSRA
;
A
#
# COMPACT_ATOMS: atom_id res chain seq x y z
N GLU A 1 1.16 -21.35 -0.42
CA GLU A 1 1.84 -20.60 -1.49
C GLU A 1 1.74 -19.10 -1.20
N PHE A 2 2.79 -18.31 -1.43
CA PHE A 2 2.78 -16.86 -1.24
C PHE A 2 2.47 -16.19 -2.58
N ARG A 3 1.43 -15.34 -2.67
CA ARG A 3 0.97 -14.79 -3.95
C ARG A 3 0.56 -13.32 -3.91
N GLY A 4 1.03 -12.56 -4.90
CA GLY A 4 0.53 -11.22 -5.24
C GLY A 4 0.79 -10.16 -4.18
N GLY A 5 1.94 -10.24 -3.51
CA GLY A 5 2.35 -9.25 -2.52
C GLY A 5 3.67 -9.59 -1.87
N TYR A 6 3.89 -9.19 -0.61
CA TYR A 6 5.18 -9.34 0.05
C TYR A 6 5.05 -9.46 1.56
N GLY A 7 6.11 -9.96 2.19
CA GLY A 7 6.28 -9.98 3.63
C GLY A 7 7.26 -8.90 4.07
N GLY A 8 7.05 -8.34 5.27
CA GLY A 8 7.92 -7.32 5.86
C GLY A 8 8.24 -7.63 7.31
N CYS A 9 9.43 -7.20 7.74
CA CYS A 9 9.85 -7.13 9.13
C CYS A 9 10.38 -5.71 9.38
N PHE A 10 9.67 -4.93 10.20
CA PHE A 10 10.01 -3.53 10.47
C PHE A 10 10.41 -3.38 11.95
N PRO A 11 11.70 -3.19 12.26
CA PRO A 11 12.18 -2.99 13.63
C PRO A 11 11.60 -1.74 14.29
N ARG A 12 11.32 -1.83 15.59
CA ARG A 12 10.81 -0.79 16.48
C ARG A 12 11.44 -0.96 17.86
N GLY A 13 12.67 -0.50 18.01
CA GLY A 13 13.47 -0.72 19.23
C GLY A 13 13.71 -2.21 19.45
N GLU A 14 13.32 -2.71 20.62
CA GLU A 14 13.43 -4.13 20.99
C GLU A 14 12.34 -5.04 20.36
N THR A 15 11.41 -4.45 19.62
CA THR A 15 10.29 -5.17 18.98
C THR A 15 10.36 -5.04 17.47
N ALA A 16 9.61 -5.85 16.72
CA ALA A 16 9.45 -5.68 15.29
C ALA A 16 8.01 -5.96 14.85
N ASN A 17 7.52 -5.19 13.88
CA ASN A 17 6.28 -5.51 13.18
C ASN A 17 6.59 -6.49 12.06
N VAL A 18 6.08 -7.72 12.19
CA VAL A 18 6.18 -8.75 11.15
C VAL A 18 4.81 -8.93 10.52
N GLY A 19 4.73 -8.81 9.20
CA GLY A 19 3.46 -8.85 8.50
C GLY A 19 3.59 -9.29 7.05
N VAL A 20 2.46 -9.67 6.48
CA VAL A 20 2.35 -10.03 5.06
C VAL A 20 1.17 -9.30 4.44
N GLY A 21 1.34 -8.80 3.23
CA GLY A 21 0.25 -8.38 2.36
C GLY A 21 0.21 -9.35 1.19
N MET A 22 -0.85 -10.13 1.06
CA MET A 22 -0.98 -11.14 0.00
C MET A 22 -2.44 -11.54 -0.22
N TYR A 23 -2.70 -12.27 -1.31
CA TYR A 23 -3.98 -12.95 -1.51
C TYR A 23 -3.96 -14.37 -0.97
N GLY A 24 -5.15 -14.91 -0.70
CA GLY A 24 -5.34 -16.30 -0.30
C GLY A 24 -5.14 -16.52 1.20
N PRO A 25 -4.59 -17.67 1.64
CA PRO A 25 -4.51 -18.02 3.06
C PRO A 25 -3.42 -17.23 3.79
N ILE A 26 -3.74 -15.99 4.19
CA ILE A 26 -2.82 -15.01 4.81
C ILE A 26 -2.03 -15.60 5.97
N MET A 27 -2.69 -16.35 6.87
CA MET A 27 -2.03 -16.95 8.04
C MET A 27 -0.93 -17.95 7.67
N GLN A 28 -1.10 -18.69 6.57
CA GLN A 28 -0.06 -19.62 6.11
C GLN A 28 1.17 -18.86 5.60
N GLY A 29 0.96 -17.75 4.86
CA GLY A 29 2.06 -16.89 4.41
C GLY A 29 2.77 -16.19 5.57
N LEU A 30 2.03 -15.72 6.57
CA LEU A 30 2.58 -15.11 7.78
C LEU A 30 3.43 -16.12 8.57
N ASN A 31 2.91 -17.33 8.79
CA ASN A 31 3.65 -18.38 9.50
C ASN A 31 4.93 -18.78 8.75
N LEU A 32 4.90 -18.81 7.41
CA LEU A 32 6.08 -19.06 6.60
C LEU A 32 7.14 -17.96 6.80
N LEU A 33 6.74 -16.69 6.77
CA LEU A 33 7.64 -15.56 7.01
C LEU A 33 8.24 -15.62 8.42
N ILE A 34 7.42 -15.81 9.45
CA ILE A 34 7.87 -15.92 10.83
C ILE A 34 8.89 -17.05 10.97
N LYS A 35 8.63 -18.23 10.40
CA LYS A 35 9.56 -19.35 10.41
C LYS A 35 10.92 -18.98 9.80
N VAL A 36 10.93 -18.28 8.66
CA VAL A 36 12.18 -17.81 8.02
C VAL A 36 12.93 -16.82 8.91
N LEU A 37 12.23 -15.89 9.55
CA LEU A 37 12.84 -14.89 10.43
C LEU A 37 13.41 -15.53 11.71
N LEU A 38 12.72 -16.51 12.29
CA LEU A 38 13.19 -17.29 13.44
C LEU A 38 14.47 -18.07 13.11
N THR A 39 14.48 -18.79 11.99
CA THR A 39 15.68 -19.54 11.54
C THR A 39 16.89 -18.64 11.30
N ARG A 40 16.66 -17.37 10.95
CA ARG A 40 17.72 -16.37 10.76
C ARG A 40 18.09 -15.63 12.04
N GLY A 41 17.44 -15.90 13.16
CA GLY A 41 17.67 -15.19 14.44
C GLY A 41 17.30 -13.71 14.39
N LEU A 42 16.40 -13.31 13.49
CA LEU A 42 15.99 -11.90 13.32
C LEU A 42 14.86 -11.47 14.26
N VAL A 43 14.12 -12.45 14.80
CA VAL A 43 13.03 -12.25 15.74
C VAL A 43 13.01 -13.41 16.75
N GLU A 44 12.36 -13.20 17.89
CA GLU A 44 12.06 -14.25 18.86
C GLU A 44 10.67 -14.86 18.60
N ASP A 45 10.44 -16.08 19.10
CA ASP A 45 9.11 -16.72 19.04
C ASP A 45 8.18 -16.16 20.13
N ARG A 46 7.89 -14.87 20.01
CA ARG A 46 7.06 -14.12 20.96
C ARG A 46 6.19 -13.11 20.22
N ARG A 47 4.89 -13.42 20.13
CA ARG A 47 3.90 -12.50 19.57
C ARG A 47 3.35 -11.55 20.65
N LEU A 48 3.59 -10.26 20.48
CA LEU A 48 3.09 -9.22 21.39
C LEU A 48 1.66 -8.79 21.06
N SER A 49 1.34 -8.65 19.77
CA SER A 49 0.01 -8.23 19.29
C SER A 49 -0.26 -8.80 17.90
N PHE A 50 -1.53 -8.80 17.51
CA PHE A 50 -1.96 -9.21 16.17
C PHE A 50 -3.05 -8.28 15.65
N SER A 51 -2.93 -7.87 14.39
CA SER A 51 -3.93 -7.07 13.69
C SER A 51 -3.96 -7.46 12.22
N ALA A 52 -5.12 -7.35 11.60
CA ALA A 52 -5.32 -7.56 10.17
C ALA A 52 -6.29 -6.50 9.63
N GLY A 53 -6.14 -6.16 8.35
CA GLY A 53 -6.98 -5.18 7.67
C GLY A 53 -6.89 -5.35 6.16
N LEU A 54 -7.87 -4.79 5.46
CA LEU A 54 -7.88 -4.75 4.01
C LEU A 54 -7.08 -3.55 3.52
N ILE A 55 -6.34 -3.74 2.43
CA ILE A 55 -5.63 -2.68 1.75
C ILE A 55 -6.37 -2.44 0.42
N PRO A 56 -6.84 -1.21 0.12
CA PRO A 56 -7.51 -0.91 -1.13
C PRO A 56 -6.50 -0.77 -2.28
N LEU A 57 -6.60 -1.65 -3.28
CA LEU A 57 -5.61 -1.75 -4.37
C LEU A 57 -6.17 -1.34 -5.74
N PHE A 58 -7.32 -0.65 -5.75
CA PHE A 58 -8.05 -0.24 -6.95
C PHE A 58 -7.67 1.17 -7.48
N GLY A 59 -6.76 1.88 -6.80
CA GLY A 59 -6.34 3.24 -7.17
C GLY A 59 -7.39 4.31 -6.87
N LEU A 60 -7.17 5.55 -7.36
CA LEU A 60 -8.06 6.67 -7.06
C LEU A 60 -9.49 6.44 -7.58
N ARG A 61 -10.47 6.67 -6.72
CA ARG A 61 -11.90 6.68 -7.08
C ARG A 61 -12.40 8.09 -7.39
N SER A 62 -13.65 8.24 -7.83
CA SER A 62 -14.31 9.55 -7.71
C SER A 62 -14.33 9.94 -6.24
N ARG A 63 -13.72 11.08 -5.90
CA ARG A 63 -13.47 11.49 -4.50
C ARG A 63 -14.49 12.50 -4.00
N ILE A 64 -15.26 13.10 -4.89
CA ILE A 64 -16.17 14.20 -4.56
C ILE A 64 -17.56 13.84 -5.01
N SER A 65 -18.52 14.04 -4.11
CA SER A 65 -19.94 13.99 -4.45
C SER A 65 -20.69 14.96 -3.55
N ARG A 66 -21.26 16.01 -4.14
CA ARG A 66 -21.99 17.07 -3.40
C ARG A 66 -21.13 17.65 -2.27
N ASN A 67 -21.53 17.44 -1.02
CA ASN A 67 -20.88 17.88 0.20
C ASN A 67 -19.99 16.81 0.85
N VAL A 68 -19.60 15.78 0.09
CA VAL A 68 -18.74 14.67 0.56
C VAL A 68 -17.40 14.69 -0.17
N ILE A 69 -16.32 14.60 0.61
CA ILE A 69 -14.94 14.44 0.11
C ILE A 69 -14.35 13.17 0.72
N LEU A 70 -13.89 12.25 -0.13
CA LEU A 70 -13.21 11.02 0.26
C LEU A 70 -11.70 11.24 0.30
N VAL A 71 -11.08 10.76 1.38
CA VAL A 71 -9.63 10.82 1.64
C VAL A 71 -9.10 9.44 2.01
N GLY A 72 -7.77 9.26 1.98
CA GLY A 72 -7.11 8.02 2.40
C GLY A 72 -7.64 6.77 1.70
N ASP A 73 -7.82 5.69 2.46
CA ASP A 73 -8.30 4.42 1.91
C ASP A 73 -9.67 4.53 1.22
N ALA A 74 -10.57 5.37 1.74
CA ALA A 74 -11.89 5.61 1.13
C ALA A 74 -11.79 6.26 -0.26
N GLY A 75 -10.80 7.14 -0.45
CA GLY A 75 -10.53 7.80 -1.74
C GLY A 75 -9.63 6.99 -2.68
N GLY A 76 -9.07 5.86 -2.22
CA GLY A 76 -8.16 5.03 -3.00
C GLY A 76 -6.74 5.60 -3.13
N PHE A 77 -6.28 6.31 -2.10
CA PHE A 77 -4.96 6.96 -2.07
C PHE A 77 -3.78 6.02 -1.83
N THR A 78 -4.07 4.76 -1.53
CA THR A 78 -3.07 3.74 -1.25
C THR A 78 -2.35 3.31 -2.52
N ASP A 79 -1.02 3.26 -2.45
CA ASP A 79 -0.16 2.74 -3.51
C ASP A 79 -0.47 1.26 -3.73
N PRO A 80 -1.05 0.88 -4.88
CA PRO A 80 -1.48 -0.50 -5.10
C PRO A 80 -0.30 -1.48 -5.17
N LEU A 81 0.93 -1.03 -5.46
CA LEU A 81 2.07 -1.93 -5.54
C LEU A 81 2.67 -2.23 -4.15
N THR A 82 2.78 -1.20 -3.30
CA THR A 82 3.43 -1.32 -1.98
C THR A 82 2.46 -1.38 -0.82
N GLY A 83 1.19 -1.05 -1.00
CA GLY A 83 0.25 -0.87 0.10
C GLY A 83 0.53 0.36 0.98
N ALA A 84 1.50 1.22 0.63
CA ALA A 84 1.76 2.45 1.37
C ALA A 84 0.65 3.47 1.12
N GLY A 85 0.04 3.99 2.19
CA GLY A 85 -1.06 4.96 2.08
C GLY A 85 -1.06 6.07 3.12
N ILE A 86 -0.22 6.01 4.16
CA ILE A 86 -0.26 6.96 5.28
C ILE A 86 0.02 8.40 4.83
N ALA A 87 1.09 8.62 4.07
CA ALA A 87 1.46 9.95 3.60
C ALA A 87 0.41 10.56 2.65
N SER A 88 -0.05 9.78 1.66
CA SER A 88 -1.07 10.23 0.72
C SER A 88 -2.43 10.46 1.38
N ALA A 89 -2.80 9.66 2.39
CA ALA A 89 -3.98 9.88 3.21
C ALA A 89 -3.90 11.18 4.01
N TRP A 90 -2.74 11.44 4.63
CA TRP A 90 -2.49 12.66 5.39
C TRP A 90 -2.59 13.91 4.51
N ASP A 91 -1.93 13.89 3.35
CA ASP A 91 -1.93 15.01 2.40
C ASP A 91 -3.36 15.28 1.87
N ALA A 92 -4.10 14.23 1.52
CA ALA A 92 -5.50 14.34 1.11
C ALA A 92 -6.37 14.91 2.24
N GLY A 93 -6.19 14.45 3.48
CA GLY A 93 -6.90 14.97 4.65
C GLY A 93 -6.67 16.46 4.87
N LYS A 94 -5.42 16.92 4.75
CA LYS A 94 -5.08 18.34 4.87
C LYS A 94 -5.75 19.20 3.80
N LEU A 95 -5.75 18.73 2.55
CA LEU A 95 -6.40 19.46 1.47
C LEU A 95 -7.92 19.47 1.65
N ALA A 96 -8.53 18.37 2.09
CA ALA A 96 -9.95 18.30 2.38
C ALA A 96 -10.35 19.27 3.51
N ALA A 97 -9.53 19.40 4.56
CA ALA A 97 -9.76 20.37 5.63
C ALA A 97 -9.77 21.82 5.12
N ARG A 98 -8.89 22.16 4.17
CA ARG A 98 -8.91 23.49 3.51
C ARG A 98 -10.18 23.72 2.70
N VAL A 99 -10.75 22.67 2.10
CA VAL A 99 -12.05 22.80 1.43
C VAL A 99 -13.16 23.09 2.43
N VAL A 100 -13.18 22.37 3.55
CA VAL A 100 -14.17 22.60 4.62
C VAL A 100 -14.07 24.01 5.20
N ASN A 101 -12.86 24.55 5.32
CA ASN A 101 -12.63 25.92 5.81
C ASN A 101 -12.94 27.02 4.77
N GLY A 102 -13.18 26.67 3.50
CA GLY A 102 -13.39 27.64 2.42
C GLY A 102 -12.10 28.21 1.81
N ASP A 103 -10.93 27.71 2.21
CA ASP A 103 -9.62 28.12 1.68
C ASP A 103 -9.26 27.46 0.33
N LEU A 104 -10.09 26.51 -0.11
CA LEU A 104 -9.91 25.75 -1.34
C LEU A 104 -11.27 25.29 -1.87
N SER A 105 -11.49 25.32 -3.19
CA SER A 105 -12.70 24.72 -3.76
C SER A 105 -12.59 23.19 -3.82
N SER A 106 -13.73 22.50 -3.84
CA SER A 106 -13.78 21.05 -4.11
C SER A 106 -13.14 20.70 -5.45
N GLU A 107 -13.36 21.52 -6.46
CA GLU A 107 -12.82 21.32 -7.82
C GLU A 107 -11.30 21.44 -7.82
N ASP A 108 -10.75 22.40 -7.07
CA ASP A 108 -9.30 22.57 -6.98
C ASP A 108 -8.65 21.49 -6.12
N TYR A 109 -9.31 21.00 -5.07
CA TYR A 109 -8.91 19.77 -4.39
C TYR A 109 -8.77 18.62 -5.39
N ASP A 110 -9.79 18.39 -6.23
CA ASP A 110 -9.76 17.27 -7.18
C ASP A 110 -8.64 17.40 -8.20
N LYS A 111 -8.42 18.62 -8.73
CA LYS A 111 -7.32 18.92 -9.65
C LYS A 111 -5.96 18.68 -9.00
N ILE A 112 -5.76 19.14 -7.76
CA ILE A 112 -4.49 18.97 -7.04
C ILE A 112 -4.23 17.48 -6.82
N ILE A 113 -5.22 16.71 -6.34
CA ILE A 113 -5.08 15.28 -6.13
C ILE A 113 -4.82 14.54 -7.45
N GLY A 114 -5.58 14.85 -8.49
CA GLY A 114 -5.43 14.23 -9.81
C GLY A 114 -4.04 14.45 -10.40
N ARG A 115 -3.50 15.68 -10.27
CA ARG A 115 -2.14 16.02 -10.71
C ARG A 115 -1.07 15.33 -9.85
N THR A 116 -1.24 15.31 -8.53
CA THR A 116 -0.23 14.80 -7.59
C THR A 116 -0.14 13.28 -7.60
N TYR A 117 -1.29 12.60 -7.50
CA TYR A 117 -1.34 11.14 -7.31
C TYR A 117 -1.90 10.37 -8.49
N GLY A 118 -2.65 10.99 -9.40
CA GLY A 118 -3.37 10.27 -10.46
C GLY A 118 -2.45 9.49 -11.40
N GLY A 119 -1.45 10.16 -11.98
CA GLY A 119 -0.48 9.51 -12.85
C GLY A 119 0.41 8.51 -12.09
N PHE A 120 0.78 8.85 -10.85
CA PHE A 120 1.56 7.96 -9.98
C PHE A 120 0.79 6.66 -9.73
N LEU A 121 -0.37 6.70 -9.06
CA LEU A 121 -1.13 5.53 -8.66
C LEU A 121 -1.56 4.65 -9.85
N ARG A 122 -1.84 5.25 -11.02
CA ARG A 122 -2.10 4.51 -12.26
C ARG A 122 -0.89 3.67 -12.69
N ARG A 123 0.30 4.27 -12.78
CA ARG A 123 1.54 3.53 -13.11
C ARG A 123 1.87 2.44 -12.08
N ARG A 124 1.57 2.69 -10.81
CA ARG A 124 1.74 1.71 -9.73
C ARG A 124 0.80 0.52 -9.90
N TYR A 125 -0.44 0.79 -10.28
CA TYR A 125 -1.43 -0.25 -10.56
C TYR A 125 -0.99 -1.11 -11.76
N GLU A 126 -0.55 -0.48 -12.86
CA GLU A 126 -0.03 -1.19 -14.03
C GLU A 126 1.17 -2.09 -13.68
N LYS A 127 2.13 -1.57 -12.89
CA LYS A 127 3.26 -2.37 -12.38
C LYS A 127 2.80 -3.56 -11.53
N ARG A 128 1.76 -3.39 -10.72
CA ARG A 128 1.19 -4.47 -9.93
C ARG A 128 0.57 -5.55 -10.80
N VAL A 129 -0.17 -5.17 -11.84
CA VAL A 129 -0.73 -6.13 -12.80
C VAL A 129 0.40 -6.97 -13.42
N ILE A 130 1.49 -6.34 -13.86
CA ILE A 130 2.67 -7.05 -14.39
C ILE A 130 3.26 -8.02 -13.35
N LEU A 131 3.42 -7.58 -12.09
CA LEU A 131 3.92 -8.42 -11.00
C LEU A 131 3.04 -9.66 -10.80
N GLU A 132 1.72 -9.48 -10.79
CA GLU A 132 0.76 -10.55 -10.56
C GLU A 132 0.66 -11.53 -11.73
N GLU A 133 0.70 -11.04 -12.97
CA GLU A 133 0.67 -11.87 -14.19
C GLU A 133 1.93 -12.72 -14.33
N ARG A 134 3.08 -12.16 -13.96
CA ARG A 134 4.39 -12.82 -14.09
C ARG A 134 4.85 -13.52 -12.83
N TRP A 135 3.96 -13.75 -11.85
CA TRP A 135 4.29 -14.29 -10.53
C TRP A 135 5.08 -15.61 -10.55
N LYS A 136 4.92 -16.42 -11.61
CA LYS A 136 5.68 -17.68 -11.80
C LYS A 136 7.18 -17.44 -12.03
N ASP A 137 7.55 -16.33 -12.64
CA ASP A 137 8.95 -15.85 -12.78
C ASP A 137 9.15 -14.65 -11.86
N LEU A 138 9.12 -14.92 -10.55
CA LEU A 138 9.12 -13.89 -9.52
C LEU A 138 10.32 -12.94 -9.64
N LYS A 139 11.51 -13.45 -9.98
CA LYS A 139 12.72 -12.63 -10.10
C LYS A 139 12.52 -11.54 -11.16
N ARG A 140 12.16 -11.94 -12.38
CA ARG A 140 11.93 -11.01 -13.49
C ARG A 140 10.74 -10.09 -13.19
N ALA A 141 9.67 -10.62 -12.62
CA ALA A 141 8.50 -9.84 -12.25
C ALA A 141 8.86 -8.70 -11.28
N VAL A 142 9.67 -8.99 -10.25
CA VAL A 142 10.14 -8.00 -9.27
C VAL A 142 11.07 -6.98 -9.93
N GLU A 143 12.04 -7.41 -10.75
CA GLU A 143 12.97 -6.52 -11.45
C GLU A 143 12.24 -5.53 -12.38
N GLU A 144 11.16 -5.96 -13.05
CA GLU A 144 10.42 -5.11 -13.98
C GLU A 144 9.40 -4.17 -13.29
N SER A 145 8.89 -4.56 -12.13
CA SER A 145 7.74 -3.87 -11.49
C SER A 145 8.10 -3.13 -10.21
N TRP A 146 8.96 -3.67 -9.35
CA TRP A 146 9.11 -3.22 -7.97
C TRP A 146 9.76 -1.83 -7.86
N ILE A 147 9.61 -1.18 -6.70
CA ILE A 147 10.11 0.19 -6.47
C ILE A 147 11.62 0.34 -6.51
N ALA A 148 12.31 -0.68 -6.03
CA ALA A 148 13.76 -0.63 -5.86
C ALA A 148 14.51 -0.74 -7.19
N PHE A 149 13.83 -1.19 -8.25
CA PHE A 149 14.41 -1.34 -9.57
C PHE A 149 13.94 -0.18 -10.44
N SER A 150 14.85 0.76 -10.67
CA SER A 150 14.70 1.78 -11.71
C SER A 150 14.79 1.09 -13.08
N ARG A 151 13.90 1.45 -14.01
CA ARG A 151 14.20 1.18 -15.42
C ARG A 151 15.43 2.01 -15.81
N ALA A 152 16.39 1.38 -16.48
CA ALA A 152 17.26 2.07 -17.43
C ALA A 152 16.43 2.66 -18.57
#